data_AF-A0A359CLL0-F1
#
_entry.id   AF-A0A359CLL0-F1
#
_cell.length_a   1.000
_cell.length_b   1.000
_cell.length_c   1.000
_cell.angle_alpha   90.00
_cell.angle_beta   90.00
_cell.angle_gamma   90.00
#
_symmetry.space_group_name_H-M   'P 1'
#
loop_
_entity.id
_entity.type
_entity.pdbx_description
1 polymer ?
#
loop_
_entity_poly.entity_id
_entity_poly.type
_entity_poly.pdbx_seq_one_letter_code
_entity_poly.pdbx_strand_id
1 'polypeptide(L)' 'MAVTIEKGNGNYIMVSFNYGYDKVAAIKKIKGSRWNEAKRVWIVPNTK' A
#
# COMPACT_ATOMS: atom_id res chain seq x y z
N MET A 1 -3.51 8.18 -14.05
CA MET A 1 -3.85 8.23 -12.60
C MET A 1 -4.35 6.86 -12.15
N ALA A 2 -3.47 5.86 -12.11
CA ALA A 2 -3.87 4.51 -11.69
C ALA A 2 -3.29 4.24 -10.29
N VAL A 3 -4.17 3.89 -9.35
CA VAL A 3 -3.79 3.19 -8.13
C VAL A 3 -4.03 1.72 -8.44
N THR A 4 -3.00 0.90 -8.35
CA THR A 4 -3.12 -0.54 -8.55
C THR A 4 -3.19 -1.20 -7.19
N ILE A 5 -4.22 -2.02 -6.97
CA ILE A 5 -4.42 -2.78 -5.75
C ILE A 5 -4.37 -4.25 -6.12
N GLU A 6 -3.40 -4.96 -5.56
CA GLU A 6 -3.25 -6.40 -5.73
C GLU A 6 -3.61 -7.08 -4.41
N LYS A 7 -4.46 -8.11 -4.50
CA LYS A 7 -4.87 -8.89 -3.33
C LYS A 7 -3.72 -9.82 -2.93
N GLY A 8 -3.13 -9.61 -1.76
CA GLY A 8 -2.17 -10.54 -1.18
C GLY A 8 -2.85 -11.71 -0.49
N ASN A 9 -2.08 -12.49 0.30
CA ASN A 9 -2.65 -13.44 1.26
C ASN A 9 -3.65 -12.68 2.13
N GLY A 10 -4.87 -13.20 2.31
CA GLY A 10 -6.09 -12.47 2.70
C GLY A 10 -6.06 -11.50 3.90
N ASN A 11 -4.96 -11.44 4.64
CA ASN A 11 -4.67 -10.49 5.70
C ASN A 11 -3.96 -9.21 5.22
N TYR A 12 -3.48 -9.14 3.97
CA TYR A 12 -2.77 -7.98 3.43
C TYR A 12 -3.12 -7.72 1.96
N ILE A 13 -3.14 -6.44 1.59
CA ILE A 13 -3.22 -5.97 0.20
C ILE A 13 -1.92 -5.25 -0.16
N MET A 14 -1.56 -5.29 -1.43
CA MET A 14 -0.45 -4.54 -2.01
C MET A 14 -1.03 -3.36 -2.79
N VAL A 15 -0.49 -2.17 -2.54
CA VAL A 15 -0.96 -0.92 -3.13
C VAL A 15 0.23 -0.25 -3.81
N SER A 16 0.09 0.05 -5.09
CA SER A 16 1.05 0.84 -5.84
C SER A 16 0.37 2.05 -6.46
N PHE A 17 1.08 3.18 -6.42
CA PHE A 17 0.62 4.44 -6.98
C PHE A 17 1.82 5.28 -7.37
N ASN A 18 1.63 6.19 -8.33
CA ASN A 18 2.63 7.21 -8.63
C ASN A 18 2.95 8.03 -7.38
N TYR A 19 4.25 8.20 -7.11
CA TYR A 19 4.74 8.95 -5.98
C TYR A 19 4.04 10.32 -5.88
N GLY A 20 3.51 10.59 -4.70
CA GLY A 20 2.88 11.84 -4.33
C GLY A 20 2.96 11.97 -2.83
N TYR A 21 3.39 13.13 -2.34
CA TYR A 21 3.58 13.36 -0.91
C TYR A 21 2.28 13.12 -0.13
N ASP A 22 1.16 13.58 -0.67
CA ASP A 22 -0.19 13.38 -0.13
C ASP A 22 -0.56 11.88 -0.03
N LYS A 23 -0.24 11.09 -1.06
CA LYS A 23 -0.54 9.65 -1.10
C LYS A 23 0.33 8.85 -0.15
N VAL A 24 1.62 9.19 -0.07
CA VAL A 24 2.55 8.59 0.89
C VAL A 24 2.12 8.94 2.32
N ALA A 25 1.71 10.18 2.58
CA ALA A 25 1.18 10.57 3.88
C ALA A 25 -0.12 9.82 4.22
N ALA A 26 -1.00 9.62 3.23
CA ALA A 26 -2.24 8.87 3.41
C ALA A 26 -1.99 7.40 3.76
N ILE A 27 -1.13 6.69 3.02
CA ILE A 27 -0.88 5.27 3.29
C ILE A 27 -0.13 5.04 4.61
N LYS A 28 0.76 5.95 4.99
CA LYS A 28 1.46 5.90 6.30
C LYS A 28 0.52 6.04 7.50
N LYS A 29 -0.68 6.63 7.33
CA LYS A 29 -1.70 6.67 8.41
C LYS A 29 -2.31 5.30 8.69
N ILE A 30 -2.19 4.35 7.77
CA ILE A 30 -2.74 3.00 7.96
C ILE A 30 -1.79 2.24 8.88
N LYS A 31 -2.29 1.87 10.07
CA LYS A 31 -1.52 1.13 11.08
C LYS A 31 -1.07 -0.22 10.51
N GLY A 32 0.23 -0.51 10.62
CA GLY A 32 0.82 -1.73 10.07
C GLY A 32 1.12 -1.68 8.56
N SER A 33 0.93 -0.52 7.92
CA SER A 33 1.46 -0.29 6.58
C SER A 33 2.99 -0.41 6.57
N ARG A 34 3.53 -1.05 5.52
CA ARG A 34 4.96 -1.21 5.31
C ARG A 34 5.32 -1.02 3.85
N TRP A 35 6.47 -0.42 3.59
CA TRP A 35 7.01 -0.30 2.24
C TRP A 35 7.78 -1.57 1.87
N ASN A 36 7.53 -2.11 0.68
CA ASN A 36 8.29 -3.21 0.11
C ASN A 36 9.13 -2.68 -1.06
N GLU A 37 10.43 -2.52 -0.84
CA GLU A 37 11.37 -1.97 -1.82
C GLU A 37 11.57 -2.88 -3.04
N ALA A 38 11.59 -4.20 -2.84
CA ALA A 38 11.80 -5.18 -3.91
C ALA A 38 10.69 -5.11 -4.97
N LYS A 39 9.45 -4.90 -4.53
CA LYS A 39 8.28 -4.79 -5.42
C LYS A 39 7.86 -3.35 -5.71
N ARG A 40 8.44 -2.37 -5.00
CA ARG A 40 8.03 -0.96 -5.01
C ARG A 40 6.52 -0.80 -4.75
N VAL A 41 6.01 -1.53 -3.77
CA VAL A 41 4.60 -1.48 -3.36
C VAL A 41 4.47 -1.28 -1.86
N TRP A 42 3.38 -0.65 -1.45
CA TRP A 42 2.98 -0.60 -0.06
C TRP A 42 2.18 -1.84 0.30
N ILE A 43 2.58 -2.53 1.36
CA ILE A 43 1.80 -3.63 1.93
C ILE A 43 0.99 -3.06 3.08
N VAL A 44 -0.31 -3.26 3.02
CA VAL A 44 -1.26 -2.72 3.99
C VAL A 44 -2.12 -3.85 4.54
N PRO A 45 -2.39 -3.88 5.85
CA PRO A 45 -3.29 -4.89 6.42
C PRO A 45 -4.69 -4.77 5.81
N ASN A 46 -5.26 -5.90 5.43
CA ASN A 46 -6.64 -6.03 5.00
C ASN A 46 -7.50 -6.26 6.24
N THR A 47 -7.71 -5.22 7.05
CA THR A 47 -8.71 -5.25 8.11
C THR A 47 -10.09 -5.27 7.46
N LYS A 48 -10.84 -6.35 7.69
CA LYS A 48 -12.27 -6.42 7.35
C LYS A 48 -13.08 -5.36 8.09
#